data_AF-A0A2E1JBS2-F1
#
_entry.id   AF-A0A2E1JBS2-F1
#
_cell.length_a   1.000
_cell.length_b   1.000
_cell.length_c   1.000
_cell.angle_alpha   90.00
_cell.angle_beta   90.00
_cell.angle_gamma   90.00
#
_symmetry.space_group_name_H-M   'P 1'
#
loop_
_entity.id
_entity.type
_entity.pdbx_description
1 polymer ?
#
loop_
_entity_poly.entity_id
_entity_poly.type
_entity_poly.pdbx_seq_one_letter_code
_entity_poly.pdbx_strand_id
1 'polypeptide(L)'
;MDTRSASAMQQGLEEDLYHRVSEYEEIGAFTVPEKLAAEMAERFVFDHVALKDDEEFWERVKTNFTDQQILELLALIGFCLGMGRLLAVLDIANDCPVNRTADPEQDPTYFVHG
;
A
#
# COMPACT_ATOMS: atom_id res chain seq x y z
N MET A 1 -2.35 -13.72 -1.63
CA MET A 1 -1.82 -13.40 -2.97
C MET A 1 -1.25 -11.98 -2.94
N ASP A 2 -0.08 -11.82 -2.33
CA ASP A 2 0.70 -10.57 -2.24
C ASP A 2 1.49 -10.31 -3.53
N THR A 3 0.79 -10.39 -4.66
CA THR A 3 1.41 -10.13 -5.97
C THR A 3 1.96 -8.70 -6.05
N ARG A 4 1.41 -7.77 -5.27
CA ARG A 4 1.89 -6.40 -5.17
C ARG A 4 3.27 -6.30 -4.52
N SER A 5 3.52 -7.02 -3.43
CA SER A 5 4.82 -7.01 -2.75
C SER A 5 5.88 -7.69 -3.60
N ALA A 6 5.56 -8.87 -4.14
CA ALA A 6 6.47 -9.58 -5.05
C ALA A 6 6.76 -8.79 -6.34
N SER A 7 5.76 -8.10 -6.91
CA SER A 7 5.94 -7.25 -8.10
C SER A 7 6.69 -5.96 -7.79
N ALA A 8 6.49 -5.35 -6.60
CA ALA A 8 7.21 -4.15 -6.20
C ALA A 8 8.71 -4.43 -5.98
N MET A 9 9.03 -5.54 -5.32
CA MET A 9 10.42 -6.01 -5.15
C MET A 9 11.09 -6.34 -6.51
N GLN A 10 10.35 -6.93 -7.45
CA GLN A 10 10.84 -7.17 -8.81
C GLN A 10 11.08 -5.90 -9.63
N GLN A 11 10.41 -4.80 -9.29
CA GLN A 11 10.60 -3.49 -9.90
C GLN A 11 11.66 -2.62 -9.18
N GLY A 12 12.39 -3.21 -8.23
CA GLY A 12 13.50 -2.54 -7.54
C GLY A 12 13.09 -1.72 -6.33
N LEU A 13 11.86 -1.88 -5.81
CA LEU A 13 11.51 -1.34 -4.51
C LEU A 13 12.25 -2.16 -3.45
N GLU A 14 13.18 -1.55 -2.69
CA GLU A 14 13.83 -2.24 -1.57
C GLU A 14 12.77 -2.73 -0.57
N GLU A 15 13.00 -3.90 0.01
CA GLU A 15 12.09 -4.54 0.98
C GLU A 15 11.75 -3.60 2.15
N ASP A 16 12.73 -2.81 2.60
CA ASP A 16 12.57 -1.79 3.63
C ASP A 16 11.60 -0.65 3.23
N LEU A 17 11.54 -0.28 1.94
CA LEU A 17 10.60 0.74 1.45
C LEU A 17 9.17 0.21 1.41
N TYR A 18 8.99 -1.07 1.13
CA TYR A 18 7.67 -1.70 1.15
C TYR A 18 7.07 -1.70 2.56
N HIS A 19 7.87 -2.07 3.57
CA HIS A 19 7.42 -2.07 4.97
C HIS A 19 7.09 -0.69 5.51
N ARG A 20 7.72 0.35 4.95
CA ARG A 20 7.58 1.73 5.39
C ARG A 20 6.72 2.58 4.47
N VAL A 21 5.99 1.97 3.52
CA VAL A 21 5.13 2.71 2.59
C VAL A 21 4.06 3.57 3.29
N SER A 22 3.71 3.25 4.54
CA SER A 22 2.83 4.06 5.39
C SER A 22 3.49 5.35 5.92
N GLU A 23 4.82 5.41 5.96
CA GLU A 23 5.62 6.56 6.39
C GLU A 23 6.01 7.46 5.19
N TYR A 24 5.32 7.37 4.05
CA TYR A 24 5.72 8.01 2.78
C TYR A 24 5.95 9.52 2.88
N GLU A 25 5.32 10.19 3.84
CA GLU A 25 5.57 11.61 4.14
C GLU A 25 6.95 11.84 4.78
N GLU A 26 7.35 10.98 5.74
CA GLU A 26 8.49 11.17 6.64
C GLU A 26 9.82 10.70 6.04
N ILE A 27 9.79 9.60 5.30
CA ILE A 27 10.98 9.09 4.61
C ILE A 27 11.14 9.85 3.31
N GLY A 28 12.18 10.68 3.21
CA GLY A 28 12.57 11.38 1.98
C GLY A 28 12.99 10.46 0.82
N ALA A 29 12.60 9.18 0.83
CA ALA A 29 12.91 8.18 -0.16
C ALA A 29 11.93 8.16 -1.34
N PHE A 30 10.72 8.71 -1.17
CA PHE A 30 9.73 8.80 -2.24
C PHE A 30 9.82 10.13 -2.98
N THR A 31 9.70 10.07 -4.30
CA THR A 31 9.57 11.23 -5.17
C THR A 31 8.24 11.96 -4.95
N VAL A 32 8.13 13.21 -5.42
CA VAL A 32 6.90 14.00 -5.29
C VAL A 32 5.68 13.30 -5.92
N PRO A 33 5.74 12.71 -7.13
CA PRO A 33 4.62 11.98 -7.69
C PRO A 33 4.24 10.73 -6.88
N GLU A 34 5.21 10.00 -6.33
CA GLU A 34 4.95 8.81 -5.50
C GLU A 34 4.24 9.17 -4.20
N LYS A 35 4.65 10.27 -3.55
CA LYS A 35 3.96 10.79 -2.35
C LYS A 35 2.52 11.20 -2.67
N LEU A 36 2.31 11.90 -3.79
CA LEU A 36 0.96 12.29 -4.22
C LEU A 36 0.09 11.07 -4.56
N ALA A 37 0.67 10.00 -5.12
CA ALA A 37 -0.06 8.76 -5.39
C ALA A 37 -0.46 8.03 -4.09
N ALA A 38 0.42 8.03 -3.09
CA ALA A 38 0.14 7.48 -1.76
C ALA A 38 -0.95 8.29 -1.03
N GLU A 39 -0.85 9.62 -1.01
CA GLU A 39 -1.86 10.54 -0.47
C GLU A 39 -3.22 10.34 -1.16
N MET A 40 -3.22 10.19 -2.50
CA MET A 40 -4.44 9.89 -3.27
C MET A 40 -5.08 8.57 -2.86
N ALA A 41 -4.29 7.52 -2.69
CA ALA A 41 -4.78 6.21 -2.28
C ALA A 41 -5.38 6.24 -0.86
N GLU A 42 -4.70 6.89 0.08
CA GLU A 42 -5.17 7.03 1.46
C GLU A 42 -6.49 7.79 1.52
N ARG A 43 -6.56 8.97 0.90
CA ARG A 43 -7.76 9.80 0.89
C ARG A 43 -8.91 9.14 0.14
N PHE A 44 -8.64 8.44 -0.95
CA PHE A 44 -9.67 7.69 -1.68
C PHE A 44 -10.28 6.56 -0.83
N VAL A 45 -9.49 5.91 0.03
CA VAL A 45 -9.97 4.81 0.88
C VAL A 45 -10.74 5.34 2.09
N PHE A 46 -10.25 6.40 2.75
CA PHE A 46 -10.76 6.83 4.05
C PHE A 46 -11.68 8.06 4.00
N ASP A 47 -11.52 8.95 3.01
CA ASP A 47 -12.28 10.22 2.92
C ASP A 47 -12.49 10.70 1.46
N HIS A 48 -13.06 9.83 0.63
CA HIS A 48 -13.30 10.12 -0.79
C HIS A 48 -14.31 11.25 -1.04
N VAL A 49 -15.15 11.57 -0.05
CA VAL A 49 -16.12 12.67 -0.15
C VAL A 49 -15.41 14.01 -0.05
N ALA A 50 -14.56 14.20 0.95
CA ALA A 50 -13.79 15.44 1.07
C ALA A 50 -12.75 15.57 -0.06
N LEU A 51 -12.15 14.46 -0.49
CA LEU A 51 -11.18 14.44 -1.60
C LEU A 51 -11.75 15.05 -2.89
N LYS A 52 -13.05 14.84 -3.17
CA LYS A 52 -13.69 15.38 -4.37
C LYS A 52 -13.62 16.92 -4.43
N ASP A 53 -13.76 17.58 -3.29
CA ASP A 53 -13.92 19.04 -3.20
C ASP A 53 -12.60 19.75 -2.80
N ASP A 54 -11.47 19.04 -2.74
CA ASP A 54 -10.16 19.60 -2.37
C ASP A 54 -9.38 20.14 -3.58
N GLU A 55 -9.59 21.42 -3.89
CA GLU A 55 -8.97 22.08 -5.04
C GLU A 55 -7.43 22.12 -4.96
N GLU A 56 -6.86 22.39 -3.79
CA GLU A 56 -5.41 22.50 -3.58
C GLU A 56 -4.70 21.17 -3.86
N PHE A 57 -5.29 20.06 -3.43
CA PHE A 57 -4.80 18.73 -3.76
C PHE A 57 -4.85 18.46 -5.27
N TRP A 58 -5.98 18.76 -5.93
CA TRP A 58 -6.13 18.52 -7.36
C TRP A 58 -5.17 19.37 -8.22
N GLU A 59 -4.84 20.58 -7.78
CA GLU A 59 -3.81 21.40 -8.43
C GLU A 59 -2.42 20.75 -8.37
N ARG A 60 -2.02 20.24 -7.19
CA ARG A 60 -0.75 19.50 -7.03
C ARG A 60 -0.72 18.25 -7.90
N VAL A 61 -1.82 17.50 -7.95
CA VAL A 61 -1.95 16.27 -8.75
C VAL A 61 -1.84 16.58 -10.24
N LYS A 62 -2.61 17.54 -10.75
CA LYS A 62 -2.62 17.91 -12.19
C LYS A 62 -1.30 18.51 -12.67
N THR A 63 -0.46 19.00 -11.75
CA THR A 63 0.90 19.45 -12.07
C THR A 63 1.85 18.27 -12.34
N ASN A 64 1.58 17.10 -11.74
CA ASN A 64 2.47 15.93 -11.81
C ASN A 64 1.91 14.79 -12.69
N PHE A 65 0.61 14.77 -12.93
CA PHE A 65 -0.09 13.71 -13.66
C PHE A 65 -1.01 14.28 -14.74
N THR A 66 -1.09 13.59 -15.87
CA THR A 66 -2.13 13.84 -16.88
C THR A 66 -3.48 13.32 -16.42
N ASP A 67 -4.58 13.85 -16.98
CA ASP A 67 -5.94 13.37 -16.67
C ASP A 67 -6.10 11.86 -16.89
N GLN A 68 -5.44 11.31 -17.92
CA GLN A 68 -5.42 9.87 -18.16
C GLN A 68 -4.72 9.10 -17.03
N GLN A 69 -3.55 9.57 -16.59
CA GLN A 69 -2.82 8.95 -15.48
C GLN A 69 -3.60 9.02 -14.16
N ILE A 70 -4.30 10.13 -13.91
CA ILE A 70 -5.17 10.28 -12.73
C ILE A 70 -6.30 9.24 -12.76
N LEU A 71 -6.97 9.08 -13.91
CA LEU A 71 -8.02 8.09 -14.07
C LEU A 71 -7.50 6.66 -13.85
N GLU A 72 -6.38 6.33 -14.48
CA GLU A 72 -5.74 5.01 -14.36
C GLU A 72 -5.33 4.71 -12.92
N LEU A 73 -4.76 5.69 -12.22
CA LEU A 73 -4.34 5.58 -10.83
C LEU A 73 -5.55 5.33 -9.90
N LEU A 74 -6.61 6.15 -10.00
CA LEU A 74 -7.82 5.97 -9.21
C LEU A 74 -8.52 4.64 -9.50
N ALA A 75 -8.55 4.22 -10.77
CA ALA A 75 -9.11 2.93 -11.16
C ALA A 75 -8.32 1.77 -10.54
N LEU A 76 -6.98 1.84 -10.55
CA LEU A 76 -6.12 0.83 -9.94
C LEU A 76 -6.30 0.78 -8.41
N ILE A 77 -6.37 1.94 -7.75
CA ILE A 77 -6.64 2.05 -6.32
C ILE A 77 -7.98 1.39 -5.99
N GLY A 78 -9.04 1.77 -6.70
CA GLY A 78 -10.39 1.24 -6.51
C GLY A 78 -10.48 -0.28 -6.75
N PHE A 79 -9.86 -0.77 -7.83
CA PHE A 79 -9.80 -2.20 -8.13
C PHE A 79 -9.17 -2.97 -6.97
N CYS A 80 -8.04 -2.50 -6.45
CA CYS A 80 -7.32 -3.25 -5.44
C CYS A 80 -7.96 -3.18 -4.06
N LEU A 81 -8.60 -2.06 -3.71
CA LEU A 81 -9.46 -1.98 -2.53
C LEU A 81 -10.62 -2.97 -2.63
N GLY A 82 -11.28 -3.02 -3.79
CA GLY A 82 -12.38 -3.95 -4.07
C GLY A 82 -11.94 -5.41 -3.97
N MET A 83 -10.80 -5.75 -4.57
CA MET A 83 -10.23 -7.10 -4.50
C MET A 83 -9.82 -7.49 -3.08
N GLY A 84 -9.19 -6.61 -2.31
CA GLY A 84 -8.85 -6.87 -0.92
C GLY A 84 -10.09 -7.18 -0.07
N ARG A 85 -11.16 -6.41 -0.24
CA ARG A 85 -12.46 -6.65 0.43
C ARG A 85 -13.11 -7.96 -0.02
N LEU A 86 -13.06 -8.26 -1.32
CA LEU A 86 -13.59 -9.52 -1.86
C LEU A 86 -12.86 -10.73 -1.28
N LEU A 87 -11.52 -10.69 -1.21
CA LEU A 87 -10.72 -11.77 -0.64
C LEU A 87 -10.97 -11.95 0.86
N ALA A 88 -11.15 -10.86 1.60
CA ALA A 88 -11.50 -10.90 3.02
C ALA A 88 -12.89 -11.52 3.25
N VAL A 89 -13.89 -11.17 2.42
CA VAL A 89 -15.25 -11.75 2.50
C VAL A 89 -15.24 -13.26 2.24
N LEU A 90 -14.40 -13.72 1.31
CA LEU A 90 -14.29 -15.13 0.97
C LEU A 90 -13.38 -15.93 1.91
N ASP A 91 -12.77 -15.26 2.91
CA ASP A 91 -11.75 -15.85 3.81
C ASP A 91 -10.58 -16.52 3.05
N ILE A 92 -10.24 -15.98 1.88
CA ILE A 92 -9.12 -16.47 1.04
C ILE A 92 -7.80 -15.80 1.46
N ALA A 93 -7.86 -14.75 2.29
CA ALA A 93 -6.70 -13.94 2.64
C ALA A 93 -5.72 -14.59 3.65
N ASN A 94 -5.98 -15.81 4.15
CA ASN A 94 -5.33 -16.33 5.35
C ASN A 94 -4.32 -17.48 5.12
N ASP A 95 -3.36 -17.34 4.20
CA ASP A 95 -2.19 -18.25 4.17
C ASP A 95 -0.97 -17.59 3.50
N CYS A 96 -0.48 -16.53 4.12
CA CYS A 96 0.95 -16.30 4.12
C CYS A 96 1.33 -15.83 5.52
N PRO A 97 2.06 -16.63 6.32
CA PRO A 97 2.77 -16.06 7.45
C PRO A 97 3.75 -15.08 6.82
N VAL A 98 3.41 -13.77 6.84
CA VAL A 98 4.44 -12.75 6.93
C VAL A 98 5.25 -13.20 8.14
N ASN A 99 6.40 -13.76 7.83
CA ASN A 99 7.35 -14.22 8.81
C ASN A 99 7.85 -12.97 9.53
N ARG A 100 7.06 -12.47 10.48
CA ARG A 100 7.55 -11.70 11.61
C ARG A 100 8.34 -12.72 12.43
N THR A 101 9.54 -13.05 11.97
CA THR A 101 10.46 -13.92 12.69
C THR A 101 10.80 -13.17 13.96
N ALA A 102 10.13 -13.52 15.06
CA ALA A 102 10.87 -13.59 16.30
C ALA A 102 11.84 -14.76 16.07
N ASP A 103 13.12 -14.43 16.01
CA ASP A 103 14.22 -15.38 15.97
C ASP A 103 13.96 -16.55 16.96
N PRO A 104 13.91 -17.81 16.49
CA PRO A 104 13.70 -18.96 17.37
C PRO A 104 14.84 -19.18 18.38
N GLU A 105 15.98 -18.46 18.27
CA GLU A 105 16.98 -18.44 19.35
C GLU A 105 16.52 -17.65 20.60
N GLN A 106 15.46 -16.82 20.51
CA GLN A 106 15.03 -15.94 21.61
C GLN A 106 13.78 -16.40 22.36
N ASP A 107 13.13 -17.52 21.98
CA ASP A 107 11.98 -18.06 22.69
C ASP A 107 12.22 -19.49 23.23
N PRO A 108 12.56 -19.64 24.53
CA PRO A 108 12.79 -20.94 25.15
C PRO A 108 11.53 -21.80 25.30
N THR A 109 10.34 -21.31 24.93
CA THR A 109 9.09 -22.08 25.05
C THR A 109 8.73 -22.94 23.82
N TYR A 110 9.48 -22.82 22.72
CA TYR A 110 9.17 -23.52 21.45
C TYR A 110 9.19 -25.06 21.54
N PHE A 111 9.94 -25.66 22.48
CA PHE A 111 10.08 -27.12 22.57
C PHE A 111 9.21 -27.80 23.64
N VAL A 112 8.32 -27.08 24.33
CA VAL A 112 7.57 -27.65 25.46
C VAL A 112 6.12 -27.95 25.09
N HIS A 113 5.90 -28.85 24.14
CA HIS A 113 4.68 -29.68 24.12
C HIS A 113 5.00 -31.05 23.51
N GLY A 114 5.04 -32.06 24.38
CA GLY A 114 5.05 -33.48 24.03
C GLY A 114 3.66 -34.04 23.80
#